data_AF-A0A2T4S7D0-F1
#
_entry.id   AF-A0A2T4S7D0-F1
#
_cell.length_a   1.000
_cell.length_b   1.000
_cell.length_c   1.000
_cell.angle_alpha   90.00
_cell.angle_beta   90.00
_cell.angle_gamma   90.00
#
_symmetry.space_group_name_H-M   'P 1'
#
loop_
_entity.id
_entity.type
_entity.pdbx_description
1 polymer ?
#
loop_
_entity_poly.entity_id
_entity_poly.type
_entity_poly.pdbx_seq_one_letter_code
_entity_poly.pdbx_strand_id
1 'polypeptide(L)'
;ALEAHMQNTIVKLGKDYKMAFMVRDLGGSRIDLETMKEKIPNVKVENESLIAEDIEAVIAKFQHAVIQNQMGELIYHLSQHEDVTEQELFTIVQEITRHAIDPNKPHATVLNQILFGTTITVKSLLRMRMEGKVKKYVNTILDNPLKEGE
;
A
#
# COMPACT_ATOMS: atom_id res chain seq x y z
N ALA A 1 7.83 -3.04 -2.89
CA ALA A 1 6.53 -3.26 -2.24
C ALA A 1 6.03 -4.67 -2.52
N LEU A 2 5.65 -5.39 -1.47
CA LEU A 2 4.98 -6.69 -1.60
C LEU A 2 3.50 -6.47 -1.95
N GLU A 3 2.88 -7.41 -2.65
CA GLU A 3 1.43 -7.42 -2.87
C GLU A 3 0.69 -7.97 -1.63
N ALA A 4 0.86 -7.30 -0.50
CA ALA A 4 0.36 -7.74 0.81
C ALA A 4 -1.14 -7.44 1.03
N HIS A 5 -1.99 -7.64 0.01
CA HIS A 5 -3.44 -7.52 0.15
C HIS A 5 -4.01 -8.68 1.00
N MET A 6 -5.29 -8.60 1.38
CA MET A 6 -5.93 -9.56 2.31
C MET A 6 -5.66 -11.04 1.98
N GLN A 7 -5.79 -11.47 0.72
CA GLN A 7 -5.53 -12.87 0.33
C GLN A 7 -4.05 -13.30 0.52
N ASN A 8 -3.11 -12.36 0.44
CA ASN A 8 -1.66 -12.64 0.44
C ASN A 8 -1.02 -12.42 1.81
N THR A 9 -1.81 -12.03 2.82
CA THR A 9 -1.32 -11.76 4.18
C THR A 9 -1.96 -12.73 5.16
N ILE A 10 -1.14 -13.47 5.90
CA ILE A 10 -1.56 -14.35 6.99
C ILE A 10 -1.10 -13.72 8.31
N VAL A 11 -2.04 -13.55 9.24
CA VAL A 11 -1.75 -13.05 10.58
C VAL A 11 -1.75 -14.20 11.56
N LYS A 12 -0.63 -14.41 12.23
CA LYS A 12 -0.53 -15.31 13.39
C LYS A 12 -0.80 -14.51 14.65
N LEU A 13 -1.93 -14.79 15.29
CA LEU A 13 -2.30 -14.24 16.58
C LEU A 13 -1.72 -15.11 17.69
N GLY A 14 -0.69 -14.61 18.37
CA GLY A 14 -0.07 -15.24 19.53
C GLY A 14 -0.71 -14.84 20.85
N LYS A 15 -0.21 -15.40 21.95
CA LYS A 15 -0.56 -14.95 23.31
C LYS A 15 -0.20 -13.48 23.50
N ASP A 16 -0.94 -12.81 24.37
CA ASP A 16 -0.73 -11.40 24.74
C ASP A 16 -0.72 -10.45 23.53
N TYR A 17 -1.60 -10.69 22.55
CA TYR A 17 -1.71 -9.89 21.32
C TYR A 17 -0.43 -9.82 20.48
N LYS A 18 0.51 -10.76 20.67
CA LYS A 18 1.71 -10.82 19.83
C LYS A 18 1.34 -11.27 18.42
N MET A 19 1.46 -10.35 17.48
CA MET A 19 1.14 -10.61 16.07
C MET A 19 2.41 -10.88 15.27
N ALA A 20 2.33 -11.84 14.34
CA ALA A 20 3.33 -12.02 13.30
C ALA A 20 2.64 -12.12 11.94
N PHE A 21 3.27 -11.56 10.92
CA PHE A 21 2.72 -11.52 9.56
C PHE A 21 3.55 -12.39 8.63
N MET A 22 2.87 -13.17 7.80
CA MET A 22 3.47 -13.90 6.68
C MET A 22 2.84 -13.40 5.39
N VAL A 23 3.67 -12.94 4.45
CA VAL A 23 3.22 -12.56 3.11
C VAL A 23 3.53 -13.71 2.14
N ARG A 24 2.54 -14.10 1.35
CA ARG A 24 2.64 -15.13 0.30
C ARG A 24 2.37 -14.51 -1.07
N ASP A 25 2.65 -15.29 -2.13
CA ASP A 25 2.51 -14.90 -3.54
C ASP A 25 3.20 -13.56 -3.87
N LEU A 26 4.47 -13.67 -4.26
CA LEU A 26 5.29 -12.52 -4.59
C LEU A 26 5.23 -12.13 -6.07
N GLY A 27 4.42 -12.82 -6.88
CA GLY A 27 4.39 -12.67 -8.34
C GLY A 27 3.90 -11.30 -8.82
N GLY A 28 3.15 -10.57 -8.01
CA GLY A 28 2.75 -9.19 -8.32
C GLY A 28 3.45 -8.11 -7.48
N SER A 29 4.59 -8.45 -6.86
CA SER A 29 5.43 -7.48 -6.17
C SER A 29 6.02 -6.43 -7.12
N ARG A 30 6.47 -5.32 -6.57
CA ARG A 30 7.16 -4.25 -7.30
C ARG A 30 8.48 -3.89 -6.64
N ILE A 31 9.54 -3.82 -7.41
CA ILE A 31 10.91 -3.59 -6.95
C ILE A 31 11.44 -2.35 -7.64
N ASP A 32 11.88 -1.38 -6.85
CA ASP A 32 12.69 -0.27 -7.35
C ASP A 32 14.15 -0.76 -7.49
N LEU A 33 14.65 -0.78 -8.72
CA LEU A 33 15.93 -1.39 -9.02
C LEU A 33 17.10 -0.59 -8.43
N GLU A 34 17.00 0.74 -8.41
CA GLU A 34 18.05 1.60 -7.87
C GLU A 34 18.22 1.38 -6.36
N THR A 35 17.11 1.33 -5.61
CA THR A 35 17.12 0.95 -4.19
C THR A 35 17.67 -0.46 -3.96
N MET A 36 17.41 -1.39 -4.88
CA MET A 36 17.95 -2.75 -4.78
C MET A 36 19.46 -2.77 -4.97
N LYS A 37 19.98 -2.01 -5.94
CA LYS A 37 21.42 -1.89 -6.22
C LYS A 37 22.19 -1.25 -5.06
N GLU A 38 21.59 -0.31 -4.32
CA GLU A 38 22.22 0.23 -3.11
C GLU A 38 22.55 -0.86 -2.07
N LYS A 39 21.68 -1.89 -1.96
CA LYS A 39 21.88 -3.00 -1.03
C LYS A 39 22.65 -4.17 -1.64
N ILE A 40 22.49 -4.39 -2.94
CA ILE A 40 23.09 -5.49 -3.70
C ILE A 40 23.67 -4.91 -5.00
N PRO A 41 24.86 -4.28 -4.96
CA PRO A 41 25.40 -3.51 -6.10
C PRO A 41 25.54 -4.28 -7.40
N ASN A 42 25.82 -5.59 -7.31
CA ASN A 42 26.02 -6.47 -8.46
C ASN A 42 24.82 -7.38 -8.72
N VAL A 43 23.60 -6.94 -8.36
CA VAL A 43 22.39 -7.71 -8.65
C VAL A 43 22.23 -7.89 -10.16
N LYS A 44 22.06 -9.15 -10.59
CA LYS A 44 21.72 -9.48 -11.97
C LYS A 44 20.22 -9.71 -12.06
N VAL A 45 19.53 -8.86 -12.82
CA VAL A 45 18.10 -9.02 -13.12
C VAL A 45 17.96 -9.90 -14.36
N GLU A 46 17.38 -11.08 -14.20
CA GLU A 46 17.13 -12.00 -15.31
C GLU A 46 15.68 -11.90 -15.85
N ASN A 47 14.80 -11.23 -15.11
CA ASN A 47 13.42 -10.96 -15.50
C ASN A 47 12.97 -9.61 -14.93
N GLU A 48 12.46 -8.74 -15.79
CA GLU A 48 12.06 -7.38 -15.44
C GLU A 48 10.58 -7.25 -15.01
N SER A 49 9.80 -8.34 -15.00
CA SER A 49 8.35 -8.30 -14.74
C SER A 49 7.94 -7.73 -13.37
N LEU A 50 8.86 -7.76 -12.39
CA LEU A 50 8.66 -7.21 -11.05
C LEU A 50 9.32 -5.84 -10.88
N ILE A 51 10.16 -5.42 -11.81
CA ILE A 51 10.84 -4.13 -11.76
C ILE A 51 9.79 -3.04 -12.01
N ALA A 52 9.72 -2.08 -11.11
CA ALA A 52 8.87 -0.92 -11.26
C ALA A 52 9.53 0.10 -12.18
N GLU A 53 8.71 0.90 -12.86
CA GLU A 53 9.18 2.01 -13.69
C GLU A 53 9.86 3.09 -12.84
N ASP A 54 9.35 3.32 -11.63
CA ASP A 54 9.86 4.26 -10.64
C ASP A 54 9.46 3.86 -9.21
N ILE A 55 9.99 4.62 -8.24
CA ILE A 55 9.65 4.47 -6.83
C ILE A 55 8.17 4.79 -6.54
N GLU A 56 7.54 5.68 -7.31
CA GLU A 56 6.14 6.07 -7.12
C GLU A 56 5.20 4.88 -7.35
N ALA A 57 5.45 4.09 -8.40
CA ALA A 57 4.74 2.85 -8.70
C ALA A 57 4.91 1.81 -7.57
N VAL A 58 6.08 1.76 -6.93
CA VAL A 58 6.31 0.91 -5.75
C VAL A 58 5.47 1.38 -4.57
N ILE A 59 5.44 2.69 -4.29
CA ILE A 59 4.69 3.28 -3.18
C ILE A 59 3.17 3.14 -3.42
N ALA A 60 2.70 3.41 -4.64
CA ALA A 60 1.31 3.24 -5.04
C ALA A 60 0.84 1.79 -4.87
N LYS A 61 1.69 0.81 -5.17
CA LYS A 61 1.39 -0.62 -4.92
C LYS A 61 1.19 -0.90 -3.44
N PHE A 62 2.01 -0.32 -2.56
CA PHE A 62 1.84 -0.43 -1.11
C PHE A 62 0.56 0.27 -0.64
N GLN A 63 0.31 1.51 -1.09
CA GLN A 63 -0.89 2.28 -0.75
C GLN A 63 -2.16 1.50 -1.14
N HIS A 64 -2.19 0.92 -2.34
CA HIS A 64 -3.31 0.09 -2.77
C HIS A 64 -3.45 -1.21 -1.95
N ALA A 65 -2.37 -2.00 -1.83
CA ALA A 65 -2.46 -3.34 -1.23
C ALA A 65 -2.71 -3.28 0.29
N VAL A 66 -2.03 -2.39 1.00
CA VAL A 66 -2.05 -2.34 2.47
C VAL A 66 -3.05 -1.30 2.97
N ILE A 67 -2.97 -0.05 2.51
CA ILE A 67 -3.82 1.02 3.05
C ILE A 67 -5.26 0.87 2.54
N GLN A 68 -5.46 0.84 1.22
CA GLN A 68 -6.82 0.83 0.64
C GLN A 68 -7.51 -0.52 0.83
N ASN A 69 -6.85 -1.62 0.47
CA ASN A 69 -7.48 -2.94 0.45
C ASN A 69 -7.51 -3.57 1.84
N GLN A 70 -6.35 -3.71 2.50
CA GLN A 70 -6.29 -4.40 3.79
C GLN A 70 -6.81 -3.54 4.95
N MET A 71 -6.33 -2.31 5.10
CA MET A 71 -6.72 -1.44 6.22
C MET A 71 -8.08 -0.80 6.03
N GLY A 72 -8.42 -0.39 4.81
CA GLY A 72 -9.77 0.12 4.51
C GLY A 72 -10.86 -0.88 4.92
N GLU A 73 -10.71 -2.16 4.56
CA GLU A 73 -11.71 -3.17 4.90
C GLU A 73 -11.74 -3.48 6.42
N LEU A 74 -10.58 -3.55 7.07
CA LEU A 74 -10.53 -3.78 8.52
C LEU A 74 -11.18 -2.62 9.29
N ILE A 75 -10.87 -1.38 8.90
CA ILE A 75 -11.44 -0.17 9.51
C ILE A 75 -12.94 -0.13 9.31
N TYR A 76 -13.41 -0.39 8.09
CA TYR A 76 -14.83 -0.49 7.80
C TYR A 76 -15.53 -1.49 8.71
N HIS A 77 -14.98 -2.71 8.85
CA HIS A 77 -15.59 -3.70 9.73
C HIS A 77 -15.58 -3.29 11.20
N LEU A 78 -14.48 -2.71 11.71
CA LEU A 78 -14.42 -2.26 13.10
C LEU A 78 -15.43 -1.13 13.38
N SER A 79 -15.59 -0.18 12.46
CA SER A 79 -16.55 0.93 12.62
C SER A 79 -18.01 0.48 12.63
N GLN A 80 -18.32 -0.69 12.05
CA GLN A 80 -19.69 -1.24 12.09
C GLN A 80 -20.02 -1.97 13.40
N HIS A 81 -19.00 -2.41 14.15
CA HIS A 81 -19.19 -3.28 15.31
C HIS A 81 -18.82 -2.63 16.64
N GLU A 82 -17.97 -1.61 16.61
CA GLU A 82 -17.47 -0.90 17.77
C GLU A 82 -17.92 0.57 17.72
N ASP A 83 -17.93 1.24 18.86
CA ASP A 83 -18.27 2.68 18.97
C ASP A 83 -17.06 3.55 18.58
N VAL A 84 -16.61 3.40 17.32
CA VAL A 84 -15.48 4.13 16.73
C VAL A 84 -15.78 4.50 15.29
N THR A 85 -15.36 5.70 14.87
CA THR A 85 -15.51 6.15 13.49
C THR A 85 -14.34 5.69 12.62
N GLU A 86 -14.57 5.58 11.30
CA GLU A 86 -13.49 5.28 10.35
C GLU A 86 -12.38 6.33 10.41
N GLN A 87 -12.74 7.61 10.59
CA GLN A 87 -11.79 8.70 10.66
C GLN A 87 -10.84 8.56 11.85
N GLU A 88 -11.34 8.17 13.03
CA GLU A 88 -10.49 7.94 14.21
C GLU A 88 -9.49 6.80 13.96
N LEU A 89 -9.94 5.70 13.36
CA LEU A 89 -9.08 4.57 13.04
C LEU A 89 -8.05 4.91 11.94
N PHE A 90 -8.44 5.68 10.92
CA PHE A 90 -7.51 6.15 9.89
C PHE A 90 -6.48 7.14 10.44
N THR A 91 -6.82 7.97 11.44
CA THR A 91 -5.84 8.81 12.15
C THR A 91 -4.75 7.95 12.79
N ILE A 92 -5.11 6.84 13.44
CA ILE A 92 -4.13 5.90 14.02
C ILE A 92 -3.22 5.32 12.92
N VAL A 93 -3.80 4.90 11.79
CA VAL A 93 -3.02 4.39 10.65
C VAL A 93 -2.09 5.46 10.08
N GLN A 94 -2.56 6.70 9.98
CA GLN A 94 -1.76 7.84 9.50
C GLN A 94 -0.56 8.08 10.40
N GLU A 95 -0.77 8.16 11.72
CA GLU A 95 0.29 8.36 12.70
C GLU A 95 1.32 7.24 12.67
N ILE A 96 0.89 5.97 12.68
CA ILE A 96 1.80 4.82 12.62
C ILE A 96 2.60 4.83 11.31
N THR A 97 1.94 5.11 10.17
CA THR A 97 2.59 5.17 8.87
C THR A 97 3.63 6.29 8.83
N ARG A 98 3.30 7.46 9.38
CA ARG A 98 4.22 8.61 9.45
C ARG A 98 5.44 8.29 10.30
N HIS A 99 5.25 7.73 11.48
CA HIS A 99 6.35 7.33 12.37
C HIS A 99 7.22 6.21 11.79
N ALA A 100 6.69 5.38 10.90
CA ALA A 100 7.45 4.32 10.23
C ALA A 100 8.39 4.83 9.13
N ILE A 101 8.21 6.06 8.63
CA ILE A 101 9.08 6.64 7.61
C ILE A 101 10.31 7.24 8.28
N ASP A 102 11.49 6.67 8.01
CA ASP A 102 12.78 7.23 8.43
C ASP A 102 13.15 8.42 7.52
N PRO A 103 13.22 9.66 8.03
CA PRO A 103 13.48 10.86 7.24
C PRO A 103 14.89 10.88 6.62
N ASN A 104 15.81 10.03 7.08
CA ASN A 104 17.18 9.98 6.56
C ASN A 104 17.33 9.02 5.37
N LYS A 105 16.26 8.37 4.91
CA LYS A 105 16.29 7.43 3.78
C LYS A 105 16.01 8.13 2.44
N PRO A 106 16.60 7.65 1.32
CA PRO A 106 16.51 8.30 0.00
C PRO A 106 15.09 8.59 -0.51
N HIS A 107 14.09 7.84 -0.04
CA HIS A 107 12.70 7.93 -0.52
C HIS A 107 11.73 8.55 0.50
N ALA A 108 12.22 9.09 1.62
CA ALA A 108 11.36 9.62 2.67
C ALA A 108 10.44 10.72 2.18
N THR A 109 10.96 11.66 1.38
CA THR A 109 10.18 12.77 0.81
C THR A 109 9.07 12.27 -0.11
N VAL A 110 9.38 11.35 -1.03
CA VAL A 110 8.41 10.81 -1.99
C VAL A 110 7.35 9.96 -1.28
N LEU A 111 7.75 9.16 -0.28
CA LEU A 111 6.82 8.43 0.59
C LEU A 111 5.81 9.37 1.25
N ASN A 112 6.27 10.46 1.84
CA ASN A 112 5.38 11.43 2.48
C ASN A 112 4.41 12.06 1.47
N GLN A 113 4.92 12.52 0.33
CA GLN A 113 4.10 13.17 -0.70
C GLN A 113 2.99 12.25 -1.24
N ILE A 114 3.31 10.99 -1.51
CA ILE A 114 2.33 10.05 -2.09
C ILE A 114 1.37 9.52 -1.02
N LEU A 115 1.87 9.12 0.16
CA LEU A 115 1.03 8.50 1.18
C LEU A 115 0.10 9.49 1.87
N PHE A 116 0.52 10.75 2.02
CA PHE A 116 -0.25 11.79 2.72
C PHE A 116 -0.75 12.91 1.77
N GLY A 117 -0.66 12.71 0.45
CA GLY A 117 -1.24 13.63 -0.53
C GLY A 117 -2.77 13.75 -0.39
N THR A 118 -3.37 14.78 -0.97
CA THR A 118 -4.80 15.08 -0.78
C THR A 118 -5.73 14.01 -1.35
N THR A 119 -5.29 13.30 -2.39
CA THR A 119 -6.11 12.32 -3.11
C THR A 119 -5.35 11.03 -3.37
N ILE A 120 -6.11 9.96 -3.62
CA ILE A 120 -5.60 8.65 -4.02
C ILE A 120 -6.22 8.22 -5.34
N THR A 121 -5.43 7.49 -6.14
CA THR A 121 -5.90 6.86 -7.37
C THR A 121 -6.29 5.42 -7.09
N VAL A 122 -7.49 5.03 -7.51
CA VAL A 122 -8.06 3.70 -7.28
C VAL A 122 -8.51 3.09 -8.60
N LYS A 123 -8.36 1.77 -8.73
CA LYS A 123 -8.82 1.04 -9.92
C LYS A 123 -10.33 0.88 -9.92
N SER A 124 -10.98 1.36 -10.96
CA SER A 124 -12.43 1.26 -11.14
C SER A 124 -12.82 -0.10 -11.74
N LEU A 125 -12.63 -1.19 -10.98
CA LEU A 125 -12.76 -2.57 -11.47
C LEU A 125 -14.11 -2.88 -12.13
N LEU A 126 -15.21 -2.42 -11.53
CA LEU A 126 -16.55 -2.60 -12.10
C LEU A 126 -16.68 -1.88 -13.44
N ARG A 127 -16.25 -0.62 -13.50
CA ARG A 127 -16.28 0.19 -14.72
C ARG A 127 -15.42 -0.41 -15.82
N MET A 128 -14.24 -0.95 -15.49
CA MET A 128 -13.40 -1.68 -16.45
C MET A 128 -14.13 -2.86 -17.07
N ARG A 129 -14.87 -3.64 -16.27
CA ARG A 129 -15.68 -4.76 -16.77
C ARG A 129 -16.82 -4.27 -17.67
N MET A 130 -17.53 -3.23 -17.26
CA MET A 130 -18.62 -2.64 -18.05
C MET A 130 -18.15 -2.08 -19.40
N GLU A 131 -16.95 -1.48 -19.44
CA GLU A 131 -16.37 -0.92 -20.66
C GLU A 131 -15.58 -1.95 -21.50
N GLY A 132 -15.53 -3.23 -21.09
CA GLY A 132 -14.75 -4.27 -21.77
C GLY A 132 -13.23 -4.02 -21.78
N LYS A 133 -12.74 -3.11 -20.93
CA LYS A 133 -11.33 -2.71 -20.87
C LYS A 133 -10.56 -3.64 -19.95
N VAL A 134 -10.16 -4.80 -20.47
CA VAL A 134 -9.38 -5.80 -19.71
C VAL A 134 -7.91 -5.41 -19.57
N LYS A 135 -7.36 -4.62 -20.52
CA LYS A 135 -5.94 -4.23 -20.56
C LYS A 135 -5.67 -2.73 -20.36
N LYS A 136 -6.70 -1.89 -20.32
CA LYS A 136 -6.57 -0.45 -20.07
C LYS A 136 -7.18 -0.14 -18.71
N TYR A 137 -6.33 0.20 -17.75
CA TYR A 137 -6.80 0.59 -16.42
C TYR A 137 -7.67 1.83 -16.52
N VAL A 138 -8.89 1.72 -15.98
CA VAL A 138 -9.77 2.86 -15.75
C VAL A 138 -9.67 3.14 -14.26
N ASN A 139 -9.22 4.34 -13.92
CA ASN A 139 -9.04 4.75 -12.53
C ASN A 139 -10.08 5.81 -12.13
N THR A 140 -10.24 5.99 -10.84
CA THR A 140 -10.96 7.10 -10.22
C THR A 140 -10.09 7.74 -9.16
N ILE A 141 -10.40 8.99 -8.82
CA ILE A 141 -9.69 9.77 -7.81
C ILE A 141 -10.64 9.91 -6.62
N LEU A 142 -10.15 9.55 -5.43
CA LEU A 142 -10.87 9.71 -4.17
C LEU A 142 -10.06 10.58 -3.21
N ASP A 143 -10.73 11.11 -2.19
CA ASP A 143 -10.05 11.74 -1.06
C ASP A 143 -9.15 10.72 -0.35
N ASN A 144 -7.94 11.15 0.00
CA ASN A 144 -7.02 10.29 0.74
C ASN A 144 -7.41 10.29 2.22
N PRO A 145 -7.74 9.13 2.83
CA PRO A 145 -8.03 9.07 4.27
C PRO A 145 -6.81 9.38 5.14
N LEU A 146 -5.60 9.30 4.58
CA LEU A 146 -4.36 9.65 5.25
C LEU A 146 -3.87 11.07 4.91
N LYS A 147 -4.65 11.91 4.21
CA LYS A 147 -4.20 13.27 3.86
C LYS A 147 -3.76 14.05 5.09
N GLU A 148 -2.74 14.89 4.95
CA GLU A 148 -2.40 15.83 6.02
C GLU A 148 -3.60 16.74 6.34
N GLY A 149 -3.81 17.01 7.63
CA GLY A 149 -4.81 17.99 8.05
C GLY A 149 -4.50 19.37 7.46
N GLU A 150 -5.53 20.12 7.10
CA GLU A 150 -5.41 21.54 6.72
C GLU A 150 -4.97 22.41 7.90
#